data_AF-A0A6L7KKU9-F1
#
_entry.id   AF-A0A6L7KKU9-F1
#
_cell.length_a   1.000
_cell.length_b   1.000
_cell.length_c   1.000
_cell.angle_alpha   90.00
_cell.angle_beta   90.00
_cell.angle_gamma   90.00
#
_symmetry.space_group_name_H-M   'P 1'
#
loop_
_entity.id
_entity.type
_entity.pdbx_description
1 polymer ?
#
loop_
_entity_poly.entity_id
_entity_poly.type
_entity_poly.pdbx_seq_one_letter_code
_entity_poly.pdbx_strand_id
1 'polypeptide(L)' 'MECPFVARHQADVAGVVSCFDRVVLTGSLPDIGHARAMESWLRIRQVRLADYPRCAEPMRVEIRDNAMKVAAGPIG' A
#
# COMPACT_ATOMS: atom_id res chain seq x y z
N MET A 1 11.90 19.16 1.52
CA MET A 1 11.22 18.84 0.25
C MET A 1 9.77 18.54 0.61
N GLU A 2 8.84 19.43 0.31
CA GLU A 2 7.43 19.26 0.66
C GLU A 2 6.71 18.42 -0.41
N CYS A 3 5.79 17.56 0.02
CA CYS A 3 4.98 16.75 -0.89
C CYS A 3 3.97 17.66 -1.64
N PRO A 4 3.98 17.69 -2.98
CA PRO A 4 3.10 18.57 -3.76
C PRO A 4 1.60 18.37 -3.49
N PHE A 5 1.21 17.13 -3.16
CA PHE A 5 -0.15 16.80 -2.79
C PHE A 5 -0.57 17.44 -1.46
N VAL A 6 0.31 17.36 -0.44
CA VAL A 6 0.04 17.94 0.88
C VAL A 6 -0.06 19.45 0.82
N ALA A 7 0.83 20.11 0.06
CA ALA A 7 0.80 21.56 -0.14
C ALA A 7 -0.51 22.02 -0.81
N ARG A 8 -1.00 21.28 -1.81
CA ARG A 8 -2.26 21.59 -2.50
C ARG A 8 -3.50 21.44 -1.59
N HIS A 9 -3.47 20.51 -0.64
CA HIS A 9 -4.61 20.14 0.19
C HIS A 9 -4.45 20.56 1.65
N GLN A 10 -3.57 21.52 1.95
CA GLN A 10 -3.24 21.89 3.33
C GLN A 10 -4.46 22.34 4.13
N ALA A 11 -5.44 22.98 3.48
CA ALA A 11 -6.70 23.38 4.10
C ALA A 11 -7.59 22.18 4.51
N ASP A 12 -7.42 21.01 3.86
CA ASP A 12 -8.16 19.78 4.13
C ASP A 12 -7.46 18.88 5.17
N VAL A 13 -6.22 19.21 5.55
CA VAL A 13 -5.41 18.42 6.49
C VAL A 13 -5.68 18.87 7.91
N ALA A 14 -6.41 18.04 8.67
CA ALA A 14 -6.72 18.31 10.09
C ALA A 14 -5.49 18.24 11.01
N GLY A 15 -4.43 17.54 10.61
CA GLY A 15 -3.21 17.43 11.40
C GLY A 15 -2.24 16.38 10.87
N VAL A 16 -1.09 16.27 11.55
CA VAL A 16 -0.05 15.27 11.27
C VAL A 16 0.08 14.33 12.46
N VAL A 17 0.11 13.03 12.16
CA VAL A 17 0.18 11.94 13.13
C VAL A 17 1.60 11.35 13.04
N SER A 18 2.44 11.54 14.06
CA SER A 18 3.85 11.10 14.10
C SER A 18 4.18 10.18 15.28
N CYS A 19 5.20 9.33 15.15
CA CYS A 19 5.72 8.43 16.21
C CYS A 19 4.75 7.34 16.68
N PHE A 20 4.06 6.67 15.75
CA PHE A 20 3.20 5.53 16.05
C PHE A 20 3.86 4.22 15.59
N ASP A 21 3.85 3.20 16.45
CA ASP A 21 4.27 1.84 16.06
C ASP A 21 3.23 1.16 15.16
N ARG A 22 1.94 1.52 15.30
CA ARG A 22 0.83 0.98 14.50
C ARG A 22 -0.29 1.99 14.32
N VAL A 23 -0.79 2.12 13.09
CA VAL A 23 -2.03 2.84 12.75
C VAL A 23 -3.08 1.82 12.32
N VAL A 24 -4.26 1.85 12.95
CA VAL A 24 -5.39 0.98 12.58
C VAL A 24 -6.45 1.85 11.91
N LEU A 25 -6.68 1.63 10.62
CA LEU A 25 -7.73 2.28 9.86
C LEU A 25 -8.95 1.35 9.80
N THR A 26 -10.11 1.83 10.25
CA THR A 26 -11.37 1.07 10.24
C THR A 26 -12.31 1.64 9.18
N GLY A 27 -12.88 0.76 8.37
CA GLY A 27 -13.78 1.13 7.27
C GLY A 27 -13.60 0.20 6.07
N SER A 28 -14.34 0.47 5.00
CA SER A 28 -14.13 -0.19 3.70
C SER A 28 -13.27 0.72 2.82
N LEU A 29 -12.21 0.16 2.25
CA LEU A 29 -11.43 0.81 1.20
C LEU A 29 -11.91 0.24 -0.14
N PRO A 30 -13.02 0.70 -0.73
CA PRO A 30 -13.60 0.07 -1.92
C PRO A 30 -12.63 0.00 -3.09
N ASP A 31 -11.73 0.98 -3.21
CA ASP A 31 -10.71 1.05 -4.26
C ASP A 31 -9.52 0.08 -4.07
N ILE A 32 -9.47 -0.65 -2.96
CA ILE A 32 -8.37 -1.57 -2.63
C ILE A 32 -8.90 -2.94 -2.15
N GLY A 33 -10.10 -2.96 -1.55
CA GLY A 33 -10.64 -4.10 -0.80
C GLY A 33 -11.58 -5.02 -1.59
N HIS A 34 -11.82 -4.77 -2.88
CA HIS A 34 -12.68 -5.62 -3.71
C HIS A 34 -11.99 -6.03 -5.02
N ALA A 35 -12.28 -7.24 -5.51
CA ALA A 35 -11.65 -7.80 -6.71
C ALA A 35 -11.83 -6.89 -7.94
N ARG A 36 -12.98 -6.24 -8.10
CA ARG A 36 -13.21 -5.28 -9.20
C ARG A 36 -12.33 -4.03 -9.12
N ALA A 37 -11.90 -3.63 -7.93
CA ALA A 37 -10.98 -2.51 -7.78
C ALA A 37 -9.58 -2.89 -8.28
N MET A 38 -9.12 -4.11 -7.98
CA MET A 38 -7.88 -4.67 -8.55
C MET A 38 -7.96 -4.77 -10.08
N GLU A 39 -9.07 -5.28 -10.61
CA GLU A 39 -9.31 -5.32 -12.06
C GLU A 39 -9.26 -3.92 -12.69
N SER A 40 -9.92 -2.94 -12.07
CA SER A 40 -9.92 -1.54 -12.54
C SER A 40 -8.54 -0.92 -12.50
N TRP A 41 -7.78 -1.18 -11.43
CA TRP A 41 -6.41 -0.70 -11.23
C TRP A 41 -5.44 -1.25 -12.28
N LEU A 42 -5.57 -2.55 -12.62
CA LEU A 42 -4.79 -3.22 -13.68
C LEU A 42 -5.16 -2.66 -15.06
N ARG A 43 -6.46 -2.46 -15.33
CA ARG A 43 -6.96 -1.89 -16.59
C ARG A 43 -6.42 -0.48 -16.85
N ILE A 44 -6.40 0.39 -15.83
CA ILE A 44 -5.83 1.74 -15.94
C ILE A 44 -4.34 1.70 -16.31
N ARG A 45 -3.62 0.65 -15.90
CA ARG A 45 -2.19 0.42 -16.19
C ARG A 45 -1.95 -0.39 -17.46
N GLN A 46 -3.01 -0.69 -18.23
CA GLN A 46 -2.97 -1.53 -19.42
C GLN A 46 -2.39 -2.93 -19.17
N VAL A 47 -2.52 -3.43 -17.93
CA VAL A 47 -2.14 -4.80 -17.56
C VAL A 47 -3.38 -5.69 -17.72
N ARG A 48 -3.22 -6.79 -18.45
CA ARG A 48 -4.29 -7.79 -18.57
C ARG A 48 -4.38 -8.59 -17.28
N LEU A 49 -5.60 -8.98 -16.89
CA LEU A 49 -5.81 -9.79 -15.68
C LEU A 49 -5.03 -11.11 -15.71
N ALA A 50 -4.86 -11.70 -16.90
CA ALA A 50 -4.04 -12.90 -17.10
C ALA A 50 -2.55 -12.70 -16.77
N ASP A 51 -2.05 -11.46 -16.94
CA ASP A 51 -0.66 -11.09 -16.64
C ASP A 51 -0.48 -10.63 -15.18
N TYR A 52 -1.54 -10.64 -14.36
CA TYR A 52 -1.49 -10.31 -12.93
C TYR A 52 -0.37 -11.02 -12.14
N PRO A 53 -0.08 -12.33 -12.35
CA PRO A 53 0.98 -13.00 -11.61
C PRO A 53 2.34 -12.29 -11.76
N ARG A 54 2.62 -11.70 -12.92
CA ARG A 54 3.88 -10.96 -13.16
C ARG A 54 3.95 -9.67 -12.34
N CYS A 55 2.81 -9.06 -12.04
CA CYS A 55 2.72 -7.88 -11.17
C CYS A 55 2.79 -8.26 -9.68
N ALA A 56 2.15 -9.36 -9.30
CA ALA A 56 2.07 -9.78 -7.90
C ALA A 56 3.38 -10.43 -7.40
N GLU A 57 4.12 -11.12 -8.27
CA GLU A 57 5.35 -11.83 -7.93
C GLU A 57 6.42 -10.96 -7.24
N PRO A 58 6.82 -9.78 -7.76
CA PRO A 58 7.84 -8.96 -7.10
C PRO A 58 7.39 -8.51 -5.70
N MET A 59 6.13 -8.08 -5.54
CA MET A 59 5.57 -7.69 -4.25
C MET A 59 5.55 -8.86 -3.26
N ARG A 60 5.21 -10.07 -3.75
CA ARG A 60 5.22 -11.29 -2.94
C ARG A 60 6.62 -11.59 -2.41
N VAL A 61 7.64 -11.47 -3.26
CA VAL A 61 9.04 -11.67 -2.87
C VAL A 61 9.46 -10.62 -1.85
N GLU A 62 9.18 -9.34 -2.09
CA GLU A 62 9.50 -8.26 -1.15
C GLU A 62 8.86 -8.46 0.23
N ILE A 63 7.57 -8.81 0.28
CA ILE A 63 6.86 -9.09 1.52
C ILE A 63 7.50 -10.26 2.27
N ARG A 64 7.80 -11.35 1.55
CA ARG A 64 8.46 -12.53 2.12
C ARG A 64 9.83 -12.17 2.69
N ASP A 65 10.64 -11.47 1.90
CA ASP A 65 12.00 -11.11 2.28
C ASP A 65 12.01 -10.14 3.47
N ASN A 66 11.05 -9.22 3.54
CA ASN A 66 10.86 -8.37 4.72
C ASN A 66 10.41 -9.18 5.94
N ALA A 67 9.45 -10.10 5.79
CA ALA A 67 9.00 -10.97 6.87
C ALA A 67 10.15 -11.84 7.42
N MET A 68 11.02 -12.36 6.55
CA MET A 68 12.21 -13.12 6.94
C MET A 68 13.21 -12.24 7.72
N LYS A 69 13.44 -10.99 7.29
CA LYS A 69 14.31 -10.06 8.03
C LYS A 69 13.78 -9.73 9.42
N VAL A 70 12.47 -9.49 9.54
CA VAL A 70 11.82 -9.25 10.83
C VAL A 70 11.93 -10.47 11.73
N ALA A 71 11.70 -11.67 11.18
CA ALA A 71 11.82 -12.93 11.93
C ALA A 71 13.26 -13.28 12.34
N ALA A 72 14.25 -12.85 11.55
CA ALA A 72 15.68 -13.07 11.83
C ALA A 72 16.31 -11.98 12.74
N GLY A 73 15.57 -10.92 13.08
CA GLY A 73 15.97 -9.96 14.10
C GLY A 73 16.11 -10.64 15.47
N PRO A 74 16.85 -10.03 16.43
CA PRO A 74 17.06 -10.65 17.73
C PRO A 74 15.71 -10.90 18.38
N ILE A 75 15.46 -12.17 18.67
CA ILE A 75 14.46 -12.56 19.65
C ILE A 75 15.01 -12.02 20.96
N GLY A 76 14.40 -10.96 21.48
CA GLY A 76 14.61 -10.55 22.87
C GLY A 76 14.26 -11.69 23.80
#